data_AF-A0A9P9TQ88-F1
#
_entry.id   AF-A0A9P9TQ88-F1
#
_cell.length_a   1.000
_cell.length_b   1.000
_cell.length_c   1.000
_cell.angle_alpha   90.00
_cell.angle_beta   90.00
_cell.angle_gamma   90.00
#
_symmetry.space_group_name_H-M   'P 1'
#
loop_
_entity.id
_entity.type
_entity.pdbx_description
1 polymer ?
#
loop_
_entity_poly.entity_id
_entity_poly.type
_entity_poly.pdbx_seq_one_letter_code
_entity_poly.pdbx_strand_id
1 'polypeptide(L)'
;MPLANKLDRKLRAAEESSDGEDYYEVTDRSSSESVIDTGAGGDVMSSGDEDDEVQDESMSNASDDNDDAQAQMSKISFGALSKAQDALSKQQSGDRKRKRGDDATTTSQDDKLEALRARLRQIKAEKMASGAKPSKKAESTKKRKVEQDVDSEDQDEDDSDEAETDAAPKARSSKHAPMVQSSKRMVSRKRKVVDVKKPVFRDPRFDNMGGAALDDNTLNNRYAFLNDYRASEIAELKSTIRKSKNEGEKERLKKKLLSMESQQKTREAKEKQQDVVREHKNKEKELIKQGKQPFYLKKSEQKKLALIDRFQNMKSKQRDKVIERRRKKVTAKERKNMPERRGAEQ
;
A
#
# COMPACT_ATOMS: atom_id res chain seq x y z
N MET A 1 -48.10 14.96 18.37
CA MET A 1 -48.31 14.83 16.92
C MET A 1 -46.98 14.86 16.18
N PRO A 2 -46.42 13.72 15.77
CA PRO A 2 -45.23 13.68 14.91
C PRO A 2 -45.65 13.76 13.43
N LEU A 3 -45.09 14.68 12.64
CA LEU A 3 -45.37 14.80 11.21
C LEU A 3 -44.11 15.02 10.36
N ALA A 4 -43.85 14.03 9.49
CA ALA A 4 -43.21 14.17 8.19
C ALA A 4 -41.82 14.84 8.10
N ASN A 5 -40.77 14.19 8.62
CA ASN A 5 -39.46 14.25 7.96
C ASN A 5 -39.56 13.53 6.60
N LYS A 6 -39.79 14.30 5.53
CA LYS A 6 -39.94 13.77 4.17
C LYS A 6 -38.60 13.25 3.62
N LEU A 7 -38.70 12.28 2.71
CA LEU A 7 -37.57 11.65 2.05
C LEU A 7 -36.84 12.63 1.13
N ASP A 8 -35.53 12.76 1.34
CA ASP A 8 -34.62 13.32 0.35
C ASP A 8 -33.45 12.34 0.13
N ARG A 9 -33.80 11.12 -0.32
CA ARG A 9 -32.84 10.05 -0.67
C ARG A 9 -32.06 10.48 -1.91
N LYS A 10 -30.98 11.23 -1.73
CA LYS A 10 -29.97 11.51 -2.78
C LYS A 10 -29.15 10.26 -3.07
N LEU A 11 -29.82 9.25 -3.63
CA LEU A 11 -29.22 8.14 -4.36
C LEU A 11 -28.58 8.72 -5.63
N ARG A 12 -27.38 9.29 -5.48
CA ARG A 12 -26.52 9.55 -6.62
C ARG A 12 -26.00 8.20 -7.08
N ALA A 13 -26.40 7.76 -8.27
CA ALA A 13 -25.78 6.63 -8.91
C ALA A 13 -24.27 6.91 -9.01
N ALA A 14 -23.45 5.98 -8.51
CA ALA A 14 -22.05 5.93 -8.91
C ALA A 14 -22.05 5.32 -10.31
N GLU A 15 -21.88 6.15 -11.34
CA GLU A 15 -21.80 5.66 -12.72
C GLU A 15 -20.55 4.78 -12.84
N GLU A 16 -20.75 3.51 -13.20
CA GLU A 16 -19.67 2.58 -13.55
C GLU A 16 -19.11 2.93 -14.94
N SER A 17 -18.52 4.12 -15.05
CA SER A 17 -17.73 4.55 -16.21
C SER A 17 -16.24 4.30 -15.97
N SER A 18 -15.93 3.03 -15.72
CA SER A 18 -14.63 2.45 -16.05
C SER A 18 -14.94 1.29 -16.98
N ASP A 19 -14.36 1.30 -18.17
CA ASP A 19 -14.44 0.20 -19.15
C ASP A 19 -13.75 -1.05 -18.59
N GLY A 20 -14.52 -1.80 -17.81
CA GLY A 20 -14.11 -3.01 -17.12
C GLY A 20 -14.17 -4.21 -18.05
N GLU A 21 -13.29 -4.27 -19.06
CA GLU A 21 -12.90 -5.55 -19.64
C GLU A 21 -12.35 -6.43 -18.50
N ASP A 22 -13.22 -7.24 -17.90
CA ASP A 22 -12.91 -8.17 -16.82
C ASP A 22 -12.18 -9.39 -17.40
N TYR A 23 -11.01 -9.13 -18.01
CA TYR A 23 -10.19 -10.08 -18.75
C TYR A 23 -9.54 -11.05 -17.75
N TYR A 24 -10.34 -12.05 -17.41
CA TYR A 24 -10.24 -12.87 -16.21
C TYR A 24 -8.81 -13.34 -15.91
N GLU A 25 -8.31 -12.97 -14.74
CA GLU A 25 -7.04 -13.49 -14.27
C GLU A 25 -7.10 -15.02 -14.14
N VAL A 26 -6.24 -15.70 -14.92
CA VAL A 26 -5.98 -17.13 -14.78
C VAL A 26 -5.08 -17.29 -13.54
N THR A 27 -5.67 -17.12 -12.36
CA THR A 27 -4.96 -17.19 -11.09
C THR A 27 -4.44 -18.61 -10.85
N ASP A 28 -3.11 -18.75 -10.77
CA ASP A 28 -2.42 -20.05 -10.74
C ASP A 28 -2.72 -20.90 -9.47
N ARG A 29 -3.47 -20.34 -8.50
CA ARG A 29 -4.03 -21.04 -7.31
C ARG A 29 -4.90 -22.26 -7.64
N SER A 30 -5.26 -22.50 -8.90
CA SER A 30 -6.09 -23.62 -9.34
C SER A 30 -5.39 -24.57 -10.33
N SER A 31 -4.07 -24.42 -10.52
CA SER A 31 -3.24 -25.25 -11.39
C SER A 31 -2.06 -25.91 -10.65
N SER A 32 -2.26 -26.23 -9.36
CA SER A 32 -1.53 -27.28 -8.67
C SER A 32 -1.91 -28.64 -9.29
N GLU A 33 -1.36 -28.93 -10.47
CA GLU A 33 -1.62 -30.14 -11.24
C GLU A 33 -1.00 -31.34 -10.50
N SER A 34 -1.79 -31.96 -9.62
CA SER A 34 -1.42 -33.15 -8.84
C SER A 34 -1.42 -34.42 -9.70
N VAL A 35 -0.74 -34.37 -10.84
CA VAL A 35 -0.42 -35.53 -11.66
C VAL A 35 0.86 -36.14 -11.10
N ILE A 36 0.72 -37.33 -10.53
CA ILE A 36 1.85 -38.19 -10.21
C ILE A 36 2.43 -38.65 -11.54
N ASP A 37 3.64 -38.22 -11.87
CA ASP A 37 4.35 -38.64 -13.08
C ASP A 37 4.90 -40.05 -12.87
N THR A 38 4.02 -41.05 -12.97
CA THR A 38 4.36 -42.47 -12.90
C THR A 38 5.12 -42.84 -14.17
N GLY A 39 6.45 -42.92 -14.06
CA GLY A 39 7.32 -43.38 -15.14
C GLY A 39 6.94 -44.78 -15.66
N ALA A 40 7.35 -45.08 -16.89
CA ALA A 40 6.91 -46.25 -17.66
C ALA A 40 7.03 -47.58 -16.86
N GLY A 41 5.97 -48.39 -16.90
CA GLY A 41 5.93 -49.72 -16.27
C GLY A 41 5.02 -49.86 -15.04
N GLY A 42 3.91 -49.11 -14.97
CA GLY A 42 2.88 -49.29 -13.94
C GLY A 42 1.55 -49.69 -14.56
N ASP A 43 1.08 -50.90 -14.27
CA ASP A 43 -0.26 -51.37 -14.62
C ASP A 43 -1.33 -50.55 -13.88
N VAL A 44 -2.40 -50.19 -14.59
CA VAL A 44 -3.60 -49.58 -14.01
C VAL A 44 -4.76 -50.54 -14.20
N MET A 45 -5.17 -51.20 -13.11
CA MET A 45 -6.29 -52.14 -13.13
C MET A 45 -7.56 -51.44 -13.59
N SER A 46 -8.10 -51.93 -14.71
CA SER A 46 -9.34 -51.44 -15.31
C SER A 46 -10.54 -52.20 -14.74
N SER A 47 -10.98 -51.83 -13.54
CA SER A 47 -12.38 -52.01 -13.13
C SER A 47 -13.15 -50.73 -13.48
N GLY A 48 -14.33 -50.79 -14.09
CA GLY A 48 -15.23 -51.94 -14.17
C GLY A 48 -16.58 -51.42 -13.67
N ASP A 49 -17.53 -51.31 -14.60
CA ASP A 49 -18.80 -50.61 -14.43
C ASP A 49 -19.80 -51.49 -13.65
N GLU A 50 -20.15 -51.11 -12.42
CA GLU A 50 -21.26 -51.68 -11.65
C GLU A 50 -21.95 -50.54 -10.86
N ASP A 51 -23.29 -50.49 -10.92
CA ASP A 51 -24.14 -49.59 -10.12
C ASP A 51 -24.25 -50.11 -8.67
N ASP A 52 -24.26 -49.21 -7.68
CA ASP A 52 -24.83 -49.50 -6.35
C ASP A 52 -25.37 -48.23 -5.66
N GLU A 53 -26.21 -48.40 -4.64
CA GLU A 53 -27.18 -47.42 -4.17
C GLU A 53 -26.64 -46.35 -3.19
N VAL A 54 -27.35 -45.21 -3.13
CA VAL A 54 -27.07 -44.12 -2.19
C VAL A 54 -27.63 -44.42 -0.78
N GLN A 55 -26.83 -45.11 0.04
CA GLN A 55 -27.13 -45.32 1.45
C GLN A 55 -26.62 -44.15 2.32
N ASP A 56 -27.52 -43.53 3.08
CA ASP A 56 -27.24 -42.38 3.96
C ASP A 56 -26.72 -42.86 5.33
N GLU A 57 -25.41 -42.74 5.55
CA GLU A 57 -24.77 -43.15 6.81
C GLU A 57 -24.22 -41.95 7.59
N SER A 58 -24.79 -41.74 8.78
CA SER A 58 -24.62 -40.50 9.55
C SER A 58 -23.24 -40.37 10.19
N MET A 59 -22.42 -39.45 9.68
CA MET A 59 -21.11 -39.10 10.25
C MET A 59 -21.27 -38.34 11.57
N SER A 60 -21.25 -39.06 12.69
CA SER A 60 -21.40 -38.50 14.04
C SER A 60 -20.08 -38.22 14.75
N ASN A 61 -20.09 -37.12 15.52
CA ASN A 61 -19.17 -36.72 16.59
C ASN A 61 -17.67 -36.51 16.28
N ALA A 62 -17.28 -35.23 16.19
CA ALA A 62 -15.89 -34.77 16.30
C ALA A 62 -15.78 -33.30 16.80
N SER A 63 -16.61 -32.88 17.75
CA SER A 63 -16.64 -31.50 18.29
C SER A 63 -17.21 -31.45 19.71
N ASP A 64 -16.44 -31.82 20.74
CA ASP A 64 -16.90 -31.88 22.14
C ASP A 64 -15.87 -31.27 23.14
N ASP A 65 -15.19 -30.19 22.71
CA ASP A 65 -14.14 -29.47 23.48
C ASP A 65 -14.45 -27.97 23.64
N ASN A 66 -15.41 -27.41 22.87
CA ASN A 66 -15.77 -25.98 22.93
C ASN A 66 -16.95 -25.69 23.87
N ASP A 67 -17.91 -26.61 23.98
CA ASP A 67 -19.10 -26.40 24.80
C ASP A 67 -18.76 -26.34 26.29
N ASP A 68 -17.71 -27.03 26.74
CA ASP A 68 -17.25 -26.97 28.13
C ASP A 68 -16.67 -25.57 28.47
N ALA A 69 -15.96 -24.94 27.54
CA ALA A 69 -15.50 -23.55 27.69
C ALA A 69 -16.67 -22.55 27.74
N GLN A 70 -17.70 -22.74 26.91
CA GLN A 70 -18.89 -21.89 26.90
C GLN A 70 -19.78 -22.13 28.14
N ALA A 71 -19.86 -23.37 28.62
CA ALA A 71 -20.50 -23.77 29.87
C ALA A 71 -19.74 -23.26 31.11
N GLN A 72 -18.42 -23.08 31.04
CA GLN A 72 -17.66 -22.41 32.09
C GLN A 72 -17.88 -20.89 32.07
N MET A 73 -17.78 -20.25 30.89
CA MET A 73 -18.00 -18.80 30.74
C MET A 73 -19.39 -18.34 31.18
N SER A 74 -20.43 -19.16 30.98
CA SER A 74 -21.81 -18.88 31.42
C SER A 74 -22.05 -19.09 32.93
N LYS A 75 -21.16 -19.80 33.64
CA LYS A 75 -21.17 -19.92 35.12
C LYS A 75 -20.51 -18.71 35.80
N ILE A 76 -19.78 -17.86 35.07
CA ILE A 76 -19.13 -16.66 35.62
C ILE A 76 -20.11 -15.49 35.64
N SER A 77 -20.40 -14.94 36.81
CA SER A 77 -21.26 -13.74 36.90
C SER A 77 -20.57 -12.52 36.29
N PHE A 78 -21.35 -11.63 35.67
CA PHE A 78 -20.84 -10.41 35.01
C PHE A 78 -19.98 -9.54 35.94
N GLY A 79 -20.30 -9.48 37.23
CA GLY A 79 -19.49 -8.77 38.24
C GLY A 79 -18.11 -9.40 38.48
N ALA A 80 -17.98 -10.72 38.38
CA ALA A 80 -16.68 -11.40 38.47
C ALA A 80 -15.83 -11.20 37.21
N LEU A 81 -16.45 -11.22 36.02
CA LEU A 81 -15.79 -10.88 34.75
C LEU A 81 -15.26 -9.43 34.76
N SER A 82 -16.10 -8.47 35.17
CA SER A 82 -15.70 -7.06 35.33
C SER A 82 -14.53 -6.90 36.32
N LYS A 83 -14.60 -7.56 37.48
CA LYS A 83 -13.53 -7.54 38.49
C LYS A 83 -12.21 -8.16 37.99
N ALA A 84 -12.27 -9.18 37.13
CA ALA A 84 -11.09 -9.76 36.49
C ALA A 84 -10.47 -8.82 35.45
N GLN A 85 -11.29 -8.11 34.67
CA GLN A 85 -10.84 -7.13 33.69
C GLN A 85 -10.13 -5.93 34.35
N ASP A 86 -10.65 -5.45 35.48
CA ASP A 86 -10.00 -4.41 36.30
C ASP A 86 -8.71 -4.88 36.97
N ALA A 87 -8.64 -6.15 37.39
CA ALA A 87 -7.40 -6.72 37.92
C ALA A 87 -6.28 -6.76 36.86
N LEU A 88 -6.62 -7.20 35.64
CA LEU A 88 -5.69 -7.27 34.50
C LEU A 88 -5.18 -5.88 34.07
N SER A 89 -6.06 -4.88 33.97
CA SER A 89 -5.66 -3.50 33.60
C SER A 89 -4.75 -2.85 34.66
N LYS A 90 -4.99 -3.15 35.94
CA LYS A 90 -4.16 -2.71 37.07
C LYS A 90 -2.80 -3.42 37.12
N GLN A 91 -2.75 -4.69 36.76
CA GLN A 91 -1.48 -5.45 36.67
C GLN A 91 -0.60 -4.95 35.51
N GLN A 92 -1.17 -4.67 34.34
CA GLN A 92 -0.43 -4.12 33.19
C GLN A 92 0.13 -2.69 33.40
N SER A 93 -0.33 -1.97 34.44
CA SER A 93 0.10 -0.61 34.76
C SER A 93 1.07 -0.50 35.95
N GLY A 94 1.39 -1.61 36.64
CA GLY A 94 2.29 -1.65 37.79
C GLY A 94 3.77 -1.40 37.44
N ASP A 95 4.33 -2.19 36.52
CA ASP A 95 5.78 -2.31 36.25
C ASP A 95 6.45 -1.12 35.52
N ARG A 96 5.85 0.07 35.54
CA ARG A 96 6.40 1.27 34.86
C ARG A 96 6.59 2.50 35.73
N LYS A 97 6.40 2.41 37.05
CA LYS A 97 6.85 3.46 37.99
C LYS A 97 8.36 3.40 38.24
N ARG A 98 9.16 3.83 37.26
CA ARG A 98 10.60 4.05 37.44
C ARG A 98 10.84 5.13 38.51
N LYS A 99 11.66 4.80 39.51
CA LYS A 99 12.18 5.71 40.55
C LYS A 99 12.94 6.86 39.86
N ARG A 100 12.39 8.08 39.89
CA ARG A 100 13.04 9.27 39.32
C ARG A 100 14.11 9.77 40.30
N GLY A 101 15.37 9.55 39.95
CA GLY A 101 16.52 9.89 40.79
C GLY A 101 16.91 11.36 40.75
N ASP A 102 17.39 11.81 41.90
CA ASP A 102 18.03 13.05 42.36
C ASP A 102 18.18 14.33 41.51
N ASP A 103 18.01 15.41 42.27
CA ASP A 103 18.09 16.82 41.95
C ASP A 103 19.54 17.34 42.01
N ALA A 104 20.34 17.01 40.99
CA ALA A 104 21.77 17.38 40.93
C ALA A 104 22.22 18.09 39.63
N THR A 105 21.30 18.32 38.68
CA THR A 105 21.61 18.90 37.35
C THR A 105 20.81 20.16 37.01
N THR A 106 19.88 20.52 37.87
CA THR A 106 18.97 21.69 37.83
C THR A 106 19.70 22.97 38.23
N THR A 107 20.24 23.01 39.46
CA THR A 107 21.01 24.12 40.04
C THR A 107 22.08 24.65 39.09
N SER A 108 22.92 23.74 38.56
CA SER A 108 23.99 24.09 37.62
C SER A 108 23.50 24.66 36.28
N GLN A 109 22.21 24.58 35.94
CA GLN A 109 21.64 25.29 34.78
C GLN A 109 21.11 26.68 35.17
N ASP A 110 20.46 26.82 36.32
CA ASP A 110 19.97 28.11 36.80
C ASP A 110 21.11 29.10 37.11
N ASP A 111 22.22 28.65 37.70
CA ASP A 111 23.44 29.46 37.89
C ASP A 111 23.93 30.08 36.57
N LYS A 112 23.91 29.29 35.49
CA LYS A 112 24.35 29.70 34.15
C LYS A 112 23.36 30.68 33.51
N LEU A 113 22.06 30.51 33.78
CA LEU A 113 21.01 31.44 33.35
C LEU A 113 21.08 32.77 34.12
N GLU A 114 21.38 32.75 35.42
CA GLU A 114 21.62 33.94 36.25
C GLU A 114 22.84 34.73 35.76
N ALA A 115 23.97 34.05 35.49
CA ALA A 115 25.16 34.67 34.92
C ALA A 115 24.90 35.34 33.55
N LEU A 116 24.09 34.69 32.69
CA LEU A 116 23.64 35.29 31.42
C LEU A 116 22.74 36.52 31.63
N ARG A 117 21.80 36.47 32.59
CA ARG A 117 20.93 37.60 32.94
C ARG A 117 21.75 38.78 33.48
N ALA A 118 22.75 38.53 34.32
CA ALA A 118 23.67 39.54 34.83
C ALA A 118 24.49 40.20 33.71
N ARG A 119 25.10 39.40 32.82
CA ARG A 119 25.87 39.91 31.66
C ARG A 119 25.01 40.73 30.70
N LEU A 120 23.75 40.33 30.47
CA LEU A 120 22.80 41.11 29.67
C LEU A 120 22.39 42.43 30.35
N ARG A 121 22.34 42.49 31.68
CA ARG A 121 22.14 43.75 32.43
C ARG A 121 23.34 44.68 32.28
N GLN A 122 24.57 44.17 32.36
CA GLN A 122 25.81 44.95 32.13
C GLN A 122 25.84 45.52 30.71
N ILE A 123 25.68 44.68 29.68
CA ILE A 123 25.66 45.12 28.27
C ILE A 123 24.55 46.15 28.02
N LYS A 124 23.39 46.04 28.70
CA LYS A 124 22.32 47.05 28.62
C LYS A 124 22.73 48.36 29.30
N ALA A 125 23.39 48.32 30.46
CA ALA A 125 23.88 49.51 31.15
C ALA A 125 24.96 50.24 30.33
N GLU A 126 25.96 49.51 29.82
CA GLU A 126 27.00 50.01 28.91
C GLU A 126 26.39 50.65 27.66
N LYS A 127 25.39 50.00 27.05
CA LYS A 127 24.71 50.52 25.85
C LYS A 127 23.83 51.74 26.12
N MET A 128 23.30 51.90 27.33
CA MET A 128 22.60 53.11 27.75
C MET A 128 23.59 54.26 28.03
N ALA A 129 24.74 53.96 28.65
CA ALA A 129 25.80 54.94 28.91
C ALA A 129 26.51 55.41 27.62
N SER A 130 26.67 54.52 26.63
CA SER A 130 27.37 54.83 25.36
C SER A 130 26.47 55.44 24.26
N GLY A 131 25.18 55.70 24.53
CA GLY A 131 24.29 56.53 23.69
C GLY A 131 24.00 56.07 22.24
N ALA A 132 24.54 54.94 21.80
CA ALA A 132 24.65 54.60 20.37
C ALA A 132 23.31 54.16 19.73
N LYS A 133 22.74 55.04 18.87
CA LYS A 133 21.58 54.73 18.01
C LYS A 133 22.03 53.95 16.75
N PRO A 134 21.40 52.80 16.41
CA PRO A 134 21.82 52.00 15.26
C PRO A 134 21.27 52.53 13.92
N SER A 135 22.17 52.98 13.05
CA SER A 135 21.87 53.31 11.65
C SER A 135 21.49 52.06 10.84
N LYS A 136 20.51 52.18 9.93
CA LYS A 136 20.11 51.10 9.01
C LYS A 136 20.53 51.44 7.59
N LYS A 137 21.46 50.66 7.02
CA LYS A 137 21.56 50.55 5.56
C LYS A 137 20.39 49.70 5.05
N ALA A 138 19.85 50.06 3.89
CA ALA A 138 18.91 49.25 3.13
C ALA A 138 19.63 48.68 1.91
N GLU A 139 19.35 47.43 1.57
CA GLU A 139 19.90 46.74 0.40
C GLU A 139 18.76 46.47 -0.59
N SER A 140 18.94 46.87 -1.85
CA SER A 140 17.87 46.92 -2.85
C SER A 140 18.09 45.92 -3.98
N THR A 141 17.38 44.79 -3.96
CA THR A 141 17.37 43.82 -5.06
C THR A 141 16.23 44.11 -6.04
N LYS A 142 16.52 44.77 -7.17
CA LYS A 142 15.55 44.95 -8.27
C LYS A 142 15.30 43.63 -9.01
N LYS A 143 14.04 43.35 -9.38
CA LYS A 143 13.71 42.46 -10.51
C LYS A 143 13.02 43.30 -11.59
N ARG A 144 13.42 43.10 -12.86
CA ARG A 144 12.86 43.78 -14.04
C ARG A 144 11.69 42.99 -14.61
N LYS A 145 10.74 43.69 -15.25
CA LYS A 145 9.88 43.19 -16.33
C LYS A 145 9.74 44.29 -17.39
N VAL A 146 9.24 43.92 -18.56
CA VAL A 146 9.38 44.53 -19.89
C VAL A 146 8.15 44.02 -20.71
N GLU A 147 7.64 44.66 -21.76
CA GLU A 147 7.93 45.97 -22.40
C GLU A 147 7.11 47.11 -21.72
N GLN A 148 6.66 48.27 -22.26
CA GLN A 148 6.61 48.85 -23.63
C GLN A 148 6.51 50.40 -23.58
N ASP A 149 6.81 51.10 -24.67
CA ASP A 149 6.62 52.55 -24.85
C ASP A 149 5.31 52.93 -25.57
N VAL A 150 4.71 54.07 -25.20
CA VAL A 150 3.92 54.99 -26.05
C VAL A 150 4.02 56.41 -25.50
N ASP A 151 3.90 57.39 -26.38
CA ASP A 151 4.17 58.82 -26.17
C ASP A 151 2.88 59.66 -26.27
N SER A 152 2.71 60.64 -25.36
CA SER A 152 1.75 61.76 -25.46
C SER A 152 1.91 62.72 -24.27
N GLU A 153 1.87 64.03 -24.54
CA GLU A 153 2.11 65.11 -23.56
C GLU A 153 0.82 65.65 -22.88
N ASP A 154 1.03 66.27 -21.71
CA ASP A 154 0.37 67.50 -21.18
C ASP A 154 -1.18 67.63 -21.13
N GLN A 155 -1.76 67.59 -19.91
CA GLN A 155 -2.60 68.68 -19.35
C GLN A 155 -3.04 68.45 -17.88
N ASP A 156 -3.38 69.55 -17.20
CA ASP A 156 -3.72 69.66 -15.76
C ASP A 156 -5.23 69.64 -15.44
N GLU A 157 -5.57 69.39 -14.15
CA GLU A 157 -6.90 69.54 -13.47
C GLU A 157 -8.05 68.64 -14.01
N ASP A 158 -8.93 68.01 -13.21
CA ASP A 158 -9.63 68.43 -11.99
C ASP A 158 -10.10 67.20 -11.12
N ASP A 159 -10.74 67.45 -9.97
CA ASP A 159 -11.18 66.50 -8.95
C ASP A 159 -12.17 65.42 -9.44
N SER A 160 -11.90 64.14 -9.14
CA SER A 160 -12.74 63.00 -9.52
C SER A 160 -12.61 61.80 -8.58
N ASP A 161 -13.56 61.69 -7.64
CA ASP A 161 -13.58 60.70 -6.54
C ASP A 161 -14.06 59.29 -7.00
N GLU A 162 -13.31 58.66 -7.91
CA GLU A 162 -13.59 57.31 -8.44
C GLU A 162 -12.97 56.15 -7.63
N ALA A 163 -13.61 54.98 -7.72
CA ALA A 163 -13.46 53.90 -6.73
C ALA A 163 -12.27 52.94 -6.98
N GLU A 164 -11.07 53.42 -6.68
CA GLU A 164 -9.82 52.63 -6.56
C GLU A 164 -10.00 51.41 -5.63
N THR A 165 -10.25 50.24 -6.22
CA THR A 165 -10.72 49.03 -5.52
C THR A 165 -9.72 47.88 -5.44
N ASP A 166 -8.55 47.99 -6.08
CA ASP A 166 -7.41 47.08 -5.86
C ASP A 166 -6.06 47.80 -5.64
N ALA A 167 -6.10 49.10 -5.29
CA ALA A 167 -4.93 49.85 -4.83
C ALA A 167 -4.23 49.16 -3.63
N ALA A 168 -2.91 49.07 -3.69
CA ALA A 168 -2.11 48.50 -2.61
C ALA A 168 -2.31 49.30 -1.30
N PRO A 169 -2.41 48.63 -0.13
CA PRO A 169 -2.78 49.29 1.12
C PRO A 169 -1.72 50.34 1.52
N LYS A 170 -2.16 51.60 1.65
CA LYS A 170 -1.32 52.76 2.02
C LYS A 170 -0.46 52.42 3.25
N ALA A 171 0.86 52.50 3.09
CA ALA A 171 1.82 52.03 4.08
C ALA A 171 1.74 52.84 5.39
N ARG A 172 1.99 52.18 6.52
CA ARG A 172 2.04 52.85 7.83
C ARG A 172 3.15 53.88 7.87
N SER A 173 2.83 55.10 8.31
CA SER A 173 3.79 56.20 8.52
C SER A 173 4.89 55.89 9.55
N SER A 174 4.63 54.98 10.50
CA SER A 174 5.66 54.47 11.41
C SER A 174 5.42 53.00 11.80
N LYS A 175 6.45 52.35 12.39
CA LYS A 175 6.36 50.95 12.85
C LYS A 175 5.25 50.71 13.89
N HIS A 176 4.90 51.74 14.66
CA HIS A 176 3.93 51.68 15.76
C HIS A 176 2.61 52.41 15.47
N ALA A 177 2.51 53.11 14.34
CA ALA A 177 1.25 53.70 13.90
C ALA A 177 0.18 52.62 13.59
N PRO A 178 -1.12 52.91 13.77
CA PRO A 178 -2.19 52.09 13.24
C PRO A 178 -2.17 52.08 11.69
N MET A 179 -2.97 51.21 11.07
CA MET A 179 -3.21 51.21 9.63
C MET A 179 -4.71 51.26 9.39
N VAL A 180 -5.16 52.22 8.58
CA VAL A 180 -6.56 52.30 8.17
C VAL A 180 -6.87 51.13 7.23
N GLN A 181 -8.03 50.50 7.42
CA GLN A 181 -8.57 49.48 6.51
C GLN A 181 -10.03 49.79 6.25
N SER A 182 -10.49 49.61 5.01
CA SER A 182 -11.91 49.82 4.65
C SER A 182 -12.82 48.84 5.39
N SER A 183 -13.89 49.35 5.98
CA SER A 183 -14.93 48.56 6.65
C SER A 183 -15.62 47.55 5.72
N LYS A 184 -15.59 47.80 4.41
CA LYS A 184 -16.09 46.88 3.37
C LYS A 184 -15.24 45.60 3.24
N ARG A 185 -14.02 45.55 3.77
CA ARG A 185 -13.09 44.41 3.63
C ARG A 185 -13.38 43.32 4.67
N MET A 186 -14.23 42.35 4.30
CA MET A 186 -14.60 41.21 5.15
C MET A 186 -13.38 40.46 5.73
N VAL A 187 -13.39 40.24 7.05
CA VAL A 187 -12.39 39.45 7.76
C VAL A 187 -12.52 37.95 7.42
N SER A 188 -11.43 37.32 7.00
CA SER A 188 -11.43 35.91 6.62
C SER A 188 -11.59 35.00 7.85
N ARG A 189 -12.73 34.31 7.97
CA ARG A 189 -13.01 33.34 9.06
C ARG A 189 -12.08 32.10 9.06
N LYS A 190 -11.33 31.86 7.97
CA LYS A 190 -10.38 30.74 7.84
C LYS A 190 -8.99 31.15 8.34
N ARG A 191 -8.43 30.41 9.30
CA ARG A 191 -7.02 30.56 9.71
C ARG A 191 -6.12 30.04 8.59
N LYS A 192 -5.13 30.84 8.13
CA LYS A 192 -4.05 30.36 7.26
C LYS A 192 -3.11 29.47 8.09
N VAL A 193 -3.30 28.16 8.01
CA VAL A 193 -2.32 27.19 8.54
C VAL A 193 -1.11 27.21 7.62
N VAL A 194 0.07 27.40 8.20
CA VAL A 194 1.36 27.28 7.50
C VAL A 194 1.93 25.92 7.87
N ASP A 195 2.12 25.04 6.89
CA ASP A 195 2.63 23.69 7.11
C ASP A 195 4.13 23.73 7.42
N VAL A 196 4.43 23.89 8.70
CA VAL A 196 5.78 23.74 9.24
C VAL A 196 6.23 22.29 9.05
N LYS A 197 7.35 22.09 8.35
CA LYS A 197 7.99 20.78 8.19
C LYS A 197 8.39 20.21 9.56
N LYS A 198 7.53 19.36 10.14
CA LYS A 198 7.79 18.67 11.41
C LYS A 198 8.93 17.66 11.22
N PRO A 199 9.93 17.59 12.12
CA PRO A 199 10.93 16.53 12.07
C PRO A 199 10.24 15.18 12.32
N VAL A 200 10.36 14.27 11.36
CA VAL A 200 9.90 12.89 11.50
C VAL A 200 11.06 12.08 12.07
N PHE A 201 10.94 11.62 13.31
CA PHE A 201 11.90 10.67 13.87
C PHE A 201 11.80 9.34 13.10
N ARG A 202 12.92 8.92 12.52
CA ARG A 202 13.05 7.69 11.74
C ARG A 202 13.69 6.61 12.60
N ASP A 203 13.06 5.44 12.68
CA ASP A 203 13.67 4.25 13.28
C ASP A 203 14.48 3.52 12.20
N PRO A 204 15.81 3.37 12.33
CA PRO A 204 16.65 2.79 11.29
C PRO A 204 16.36 1.30 11.01
N ARG A 205 15.52 0.64 11.82
CA ARG A 205 15.02 -0.73 11.58
C ARG A 205 13.83 -0.79 10.63
N PHE A 206 13.10 0.33 10.48
CA PHE A 206 11.84 0.41 9.73
C PHE A 206 11.83 1.50 8.65
N ASP A 207 12.80 2.42 8.67
CA ASP A 207 13.00 3.40 7.63
C ASP A 207 14.00 2.92 6.58
N ASN A 208 13.77 3.31 5.32
CA ASN A 208 14.54 2.87 4.16
C ASN A 208 15.86 3.65 4.01
N MET A 209 16.65 3.69 5.09
CA MET A 209 17.97 4.37 5.16
C MET A 209 18.98 3.81 4.14
N GLY A 210 18.83 2.54 3.73
CA GLY A 210 19.62 1.91 2.66
C GLY A 210 19.15 2.25 1.23
N GLY A 211 18.17 3.14 1.06
CA GLY A 211 17.55 3.47 -0.21
C GLY A 211 16.25 2.70 -0.49
N ALA A 212 15.65 2.93 -1.66
CA ALA A 212 14.42 2.25 -2.06
C ALA A 212 14.64 0.73 -2.25
N ALA A 213 13.57 -0.05 -2.10
CA ALA A 213 13.60 -1.47 -2.37
C ALA A 213 14.10 -1.74 -3.80
N LEU A 214 15.05 -2.67 -3.93
CA LEU A 214 15.66 -3.03 -5.20
C LEU A 214 14.63 -3.69 -6.13
N ASP A 215 14.67 -3.35 -7.42
CA ASP A 215 13.80 -3.95 -8.43
C ASP A 215 14.06 -5.46 -8.55
N ASP A 216 12.97 -6.23 -8.68
CA ASP A 216 12.95 -7.70 -8.82
C ASP A 216 13.99 -8.19 -9.83
N ASN A 217 14.12 -7.52 -10.98
CA ASN A 217 15.06 -7.93 -12.03
C ASN A 217 16.51 -7.73 -11.60
N THR A 218 16.80 -6.65 -10.86
CA THR A 218 18.15 -6.41 -10.30
C THR A 218 18.52 -7.40 -9.20
N LEU A 219 17.53 -7.85 -8.40
CA LEU A 219 17.72 -8.89 -7.40
C LEU A 219 17.94 -10.26 -8.06
N ASN A 220 17.10 -10.63 -9.03
CA ASN A 220 17.23 -11.87 -9.79
C ASN A 220 18.62 -11.97 -10.46
N ASN A 221 19.10 -10.89 -11.08
CA ASN A 221 20.40 -10.87 -11.74
C ASN A 221 21.57 -10.96 -10.73
N ARG A 222 21.51 -10.23 -9.61
CA ARG A 222 22.56 -10.28 -8.55
C ARG A 222 22.65 -11.62 -7.85
N TYR A 223 21.53 -12.34 -7.73
CA TYR A 223 21.42 -13.63 -7.05
C TYR A 223 21.10 -14.79 -8.00
N ALA A 224 21.45 -14.66 -9.28
CA ALA A 224 21.16 -15.65 -10.33
C ALA A 224 21.73 -17.04 -9.99
N PHE A 225 22.92 -17.08 -9.39
CA PHE A 225 23.60 -18.29 -8.91
C PHE A 225 22.71 -19.17 -8.00
N LEU A 226 21.75 -18.58 -7.27
CA LEU A 226 20.83 -19.35 -6.42
C LEU A 226 19.96 -20.32 -7.22
N ASN A 227 19.83 -20.17 -8.54
CA ASN A 227 19.15 -21.14 -9.40
C ASN A 227 19.96 -22.45 -9.47
N ASP A 228 21.27 -22.37 -9.57
CA ASP A 228 22.17 -23.52 -9.66
C ASP A 228 22.16 -24.34 -8.36
N TYR A 229 22.23 -23.67 -7.21
CA TYR A 229 22.10 -24.29 -5.89
C TYR A 229 20.72 -24.95 -5.66
N ARG A 230 19.64 -24.40 -6.24
CA ARG A 230 18.30 -25.03 -6.17
C ARG A 230 18.23 -26.27 -7.07
N ALA A 231 18.87 -26.23 -8.23
CA ALA A 231 18.95 -27.37 -9.13
C ALA A 231 19.77 -28.51 -8.51
N SER A 232 20.90 -28.20 -7.85
CA SER A 232 21.68 -29.20 -7.10
C SER A 232 20.89 -29.76 -5.92
N GLU A 233 20.22 -28.92 -5.12
CA GLU A 233 19.38 -29.38 -4.00
C GLU A 233 18.25 -30.32 -4.48
N ILE A 234 17.62 -30.04 -5.61
CA ILE A 234 16.60 -30.92 -6.21
C ILE A 234 17.22 -32.25 -6.70
N ALA A 235 18.42 -32.22 -7.27
CA ALA A 235 19.14 -33.43 -7.68
C ALA A 235 19.59 -34.28 -6.48
N GLU A 236 20.08 -33.63 -5.42
CA GLU A 236 20.44 -34.25 -4.14
C GLU A 236 19.22 -34.91 -3.50
N LEU A 237 18.08 -34.22 -3.39
CA LEU A 237 16.82 -34.76 -2.87
C LEU A 237 16.34 -35.97 -3.70
N LYS A 238 16.45 -35.92 -5.02
CA LYS A 238 16.18 -37.08 -5.90
C LYS A 238 17.13 -38.25 -5.60
N SER A 239 18.40 -37.98 -5.29
CA SER A 239 19.36 -39.01 -4.89
C SER A 239 19.08 -39.57 -3.49
N THR A 240 18.69 -38.75 -2.51
CA THR A 240 18.42 -39.21 -1.13
C THR A 240 17.13 -40.03 -1.06
N ILE A 241 16.08 -39.65 -1.79
CA ILE A 241 14.86 -40.47 -1.92
C ILE A 241 15.18 -41.85 -2.47
N ARG A 242 16.03 -41.95 -3.51
CA ARG A 242 16.47 -43.22 -4.11
C ARG A 242 17.32 -44.08 -3.16
N LYS A 243 18.16 -43.46 -2.33
CA LYS A 243 19.07 -44.16 -1.38
C LYS A 243 18.38 -44.57 -0.07
N SER A 244 17.43 -43.76 0.39
CA SER A 244 16.71 -43.97 1.66
C SER A 244 15.89 -45.26 1.63
N LYS A 245 15.79 -45.94 2.78
CA LYS A 245 14.92 -47.12 2.96
C LYS A 245 13.66 -46.78 3.75
N ASN A 246 13.82 -46.02 4.83
CA ASN A 246 12.77 -45.58 5.75
C ASN A 246 11.64 -44.80 5.06
N GLU A 247 10.39 -45.18 5.29
CA GLU A 247 9.24 -44.68 4.52
C GLU A 247 8.79 -43.28 4.96
N GLY A 248 8.71 -43.02 6.27
CA GLY A 248 8.42 -41.68 6.79
C GLY A 248 9.48 -40.63 6.39
N GLU A 249 10.73 -41.05 6.16
CA GLU A 249 11.78 -40.17 5.63
C GLU A 249 11.65 -39.97 4.12
N LYS A 250 11.39 -41.03 3.34
CA LYS A 250 11.03 -40.92 1.92
C LYS A 250 9.89 -39.93 1.71
N GLU A 251 8.85 -39.98 2.54
CA GLU A 251 7.73 -39.03 2.48
C GLU A 251 8.13 -37.59 2.76
N ARG A 252 8.88 -37.34 3.84
CA ARG A 252 9.38 -35.99 4.18
C ARG A 252 10.22 -35.42 3.04
N LEU A 253 11.09 -36.24 2.45
CA LEU A 253 11.92 -35.87 1.30
C LEU A 253 11.08 -35.63 0.03
N LYS A 254 10.11 -36.50 -0.29
CA LYS A 254 9.15 -36.31 -1.40
C LYS A 254 8.35 -35.01 -1.24
N LYS A 255 7.87 -34.71 -0.03
CA LYS A 255 7.12 -33.48 0.30
C LYS A 255 8.01 -32.23 0.12
N LYS A 256 9.29 -32.27 0.54
CA LYS A 256 10.25 -31.19 0.26
C LYS A 256 10.54 -31.03 -1.24
N LEU A 257 10.79 -32.12 -1.96
CA LEU A 257 11.02 -32.12 -3.42
C LEU A 257 9.84 -31.49 -4.16
N LEU A 258 8.60 -31.88 -3.84
CA LEU A 258 7.39 -31.33 -4.45
C LEU A 258 7.29 -29.81 -4.24
N SER A 259 7.61 -29.32 -3.02
CA SER A 259 7.65 -27.90 -2.72
C SER A 259 8.71 -27.16 -3.54
N MET A 260 9.93 -27.71 -3.64
CA MET A 260 11.03 -27.11 -4.40
C MET A 260 10.74 -27.07 -5.90
N GLU A 261 10.22 -28.15 -6.49
CA GLU A 261 9.83 -28.17 -7.90
C GLU A 261 8.65 -27.23 -8.19
N SER A 262 7.68 -27.11 -7.28
CA SER A 262 6.57 -26.18 -7.42
C SER A 262 7.06 -24.72 -7.38
N GLN A 263 7.95 -24.39 -6.45
CA GLN A 263 8.61 -23.08 -6.39
C GLN A 263 9.44 -22.79 -7.66
N GLN A 264 10.15 -23.78 -8.20
CA GLN A 264 10.88 -23.62 -9.45
C GLN A 264 9.91 -23.33 -10.61
N LYS A 265 8.89 -24.17 -10.80
CA LYS A 265 7.87 -24.03 -11.87
C LYS A 265 7.15 -22.67 -11.81
N THR A 266 6.87 -22.14 -10.63
CA THR A 266 6.29 -20.79 -10.47
C THR A 266 7.27 -19.65 -10.80
N ARG A 267 8.57 -19.82 -10.53
CA ARG A 267 9.60 -18.85 -10.96
C ARG A 267 9.79 -18.86 -12.47
N GLU A 268 9.89 -20.04 -13.08
CA GLU A 268 9.96 -20.20 -14.55
C GLU A 268 8.74 -19.60 -15.26
N ALA A 269 7.54 -19.74 -14.68
CA ALA A 269 6.33 -19.11 -15.20
C ALA A 269 6.37 -17.57 -15.10
N LYS A 270 6.89 -17.01 -14.00
CA LYS A 270 7.09 -15.55 -13.84
C LYS A 270 8.16 -15.03 -14.80
N GLU A 271 9.23 -15.79 -15.01
CA GLU A 271 10.32 -15.44 -15.94
C GLU A 271 9.81 -15.38 -17.38
N LYS A 272 9.11 -16.40 -17.88
CA LYS A 272 8.52 -16.39 -19.22
C LYS A 272 7.54 -15.22 -19.44
N GLN A 273 6.74 -14.87 -18.43
CA GLN A 273 5.89 -13.67 -18.47
C GLN A 273 6.71 -12.37 -18.58
N GLN A 274 7.87 -12.29 -17.91
CA GLN A 274 8.79 -11.19 -18.10
C GLN A 274 9.44 -11.23 -19.49
N ASP A 275 9.85 -12.38 -20.01
CA ASP A 275 10.52 -12.53 -21.31
C ASP A 275 9.65 -12.05 -22.47
N VAL A 276 8.36 -12.40 -22.51
CA VAL A 276 7.41 -11.84 -23.51
C VAL A 276 7.37 -10.30 -23.46
N VAL A 277 7.49 -9.71 -22.27
CA VAL A 277 7.56 -8.24 -22.08
C VAL A 277 8.95 -7.68 -22.41
N ARG A 278 10.05 -8.43 -22.18
CA ARG A 278 11.43 -8.08 -22.58
C ARG A 278 11.53 -8.07 -24.11
N GLU A 279 11.02 -9.10 -24.78
CA GLU A 279 10.93 -9.21 -26.24
C GLU A 279 10.16 -8.06 -26.86
N HIS A 280 8.96 -7.75 -26.37
CA HIS A 280 8.18 -6.62 -26.90
C HIS A 280 8.95 -5.30 -26.75
N LYS A 281 9.57 -5.07 -25.59
CA LYS A 281 10.42 -3.89 -25.37
C LYS A 281 11.65 -3.85 -26.27
N ASN A 282 12.13 -4.98 -26.79
CA ASN A 282 13.25 -5.01 -27.74
C ASN A 282 12.77 -4.73 -29.17
N LYS A 283 11.67 -5.36 -29.60
CA LYS A 283 10.99 -5.09 -30.88
C LYS A 283 10.63 -3.60 -30.99
N GLU A 284 10.11 -2.99 -29.94
CA GLU A 284 9.86 -1.54 -29.88
C GLU A 284 11.13 -0.69 -29.98
N LYS A 285 12.24 -1.04 -29.30
CA LYS A 285 13.52 -0.32 -29.46
C LYS A 285 14.02 -0.35 -30.90
N GLU A 286 13.83 -1.45 -31.61
CA GLU A 286 14.20 -1.57 -33.03
C GLU A 286 13.32 -0.67 -33.92
N LEU A 287 12.01 -0.61 -33.66
CA LEU A 287 11.10 0.32 -34.33
C LEU A 287 11.41 1.80 -34.02
N ILE A 288 11.78 2.12 -32.79
CA ILE A 288 12.23 3.47 -32.37
C ILE A 288 13.55 3.82 -33.05
N LYS A 289 14.48 2.86 -33.19
CA LYS A 289 15.73 3.04 -33.96
C LYS A 289 15.48 3.27 -35.46
N GLN A 290 14.36 2.79 -36.00
CA GLN A 290 13.87 3.11 -37.35
C GLN A 290 13.12 4.46 -37.43
N GLY A 291 13.00 5.20 -36.32
CA GLY A 291 12.33 6.51 -36.27
C GLY A 291 10.83 6.47 -35.97
N LYS A 292 10.25 5.31 -35.61
CA LYS A 292 8.85 5.24 -35.16
C LYS A 292 8.70 5.78 -33.73
N GLN A 293 7.51 6.27 -33.39
CA GLN A 293 7.23 6.77 -32.04
C GLN A 293 7.23 5.61 -31.02
N PRO A 294 7.77 5.80 -29.80
CA PRO A 294 7.79 4.75 -28.77
C PRO A 294 6.39 4.28 -28.36
N PHE A 295 6.07 3.00 -28.60
CA PHE A 295 4.82 2.41 -28.15
C PHE A 295 5.01 1.51 -26.92
N TYR A 296 4.05 1.57 -25.99
CA TYR A 296 4.08 0.82 -24.74
C TYR A 296 2.73 0.14 -24.52
N LEU A 297 2.68 -1.19 -24.68
CA LEU A 297 1.47 -1.99 -24.42
C LEU A 297 0.90 -1.74 -23.02
N LYS A 298 -0.44 -1.73 -22.93
CA LYS A 298 -1.16 -1.76 -21.66
C LYS A 298 -0.87 -3.06 -20.91
N LYS A 299 -1.00 -3.03 -19.58
CA LYS A 299 -0.80 -4.22 -18.72
C LYS A 299 -1.74 -5.38 -19.09
N SER A 300 -2.94 -5.08 -19.59
CA SER A 300 -3.91 -6.06 -20.11
C SER A 300 -3.39 -6.73 -21.39
N GLU A 301 -2.83 -5.97 -22.33
CA GLU A 301 -2.26 -6.48 -23.57
C GLU A 301 -1.00 -7.33 -23.31
N GLN A 302 -0.14 -6.91 -22.38
CA GLN A 302 1.00 -7.71 -21.91
C GLN A 302 0.55 -9.07 -21.32
N LYS A 303 -0.53 -9.09 -20.52
CA LYS A 303 -1.15 -10.33 -20.04
C LYS A 303 -1.73 -11.16 -21.19
N LYS A 304 -2.41 -10.54 -22.17
CA LYS A 304 -2.96 -11.22 -23.36
C LYS A 304 -1.84 -11.91 -24.16
N LEU A 305 -0.70 -11.24 -24.40
CA LEU A 305 0.47 -11.85 -25.07
C LEU A 305 1.09 -13.01 -24.27
N ALA A 306 1.35 -12.83 -22.98
CA ALA A 306 1.92 -13.89 -22.14
C ALA A 306 0.97 -15.11 -22.00
N LEU A 307 -0.34 -14.89 -22.12
CA LEU A 307 -1.34 -15.96 -22.16
C LEU A 307 -1.28 -16.71 -23.51
N ILE A 308 -1.12 -16.01 -24.64
CA ILE A 308 -0.94 -16.61 -25.97
C ILE A 308 0.30 -17.50 -26.00
N ASP A 309 1.45 -17.01 -25.52
CA ASP A 309 2.68 -17.80 -25.38
C ASP A 309 2.44 -19.07 -24.52
N ARG A 310 1.84 -18.90 -23.34
CA ARG A 310 1.52 -20.01 -22.43
C ARG A 310 0.66 -21.08 -23.11
N PHE A 311 -0.31 -20.69 -23.95
CA PHE A 311 -1.13 -21.65 -24.70
C PHE A 311 -0.39 -22.28 -25.89
N GLN A 312 0.43 -21.53 -26.62
CA GLN A 312 1.26 -22.05 -27.71
C GLN A 312 2.24 -23.12 -27.20
N ASN A 313 2.91 -22.83 -26.07
CA ASN A 313 3.86 -23.70 -25.38
C ASN A 313 3.23 -24.88 -24.61
N MET A 314 1.90 -24.99 -24.53
CA MET A 314 1.21 -26.16 -23.96
C MET A 314 0.89 -27.22 -25.02
N LYS A 315 1.00 -28.50 -24.64
CA LYS A 315 0.60 -29.66 -25.47
C LYS A 315 -0.92 -29.59 -25.73
N SER A 316 -1.39 -30.03 -26.91
CA SER A 316 -2.82 -29.99 -27.30
C SER A 316 -3.76 -30.48 -26.19
N LYS A 317 -3.64 -31.77 -25.80
CA LYS A 317 -4.44 -32.38 -24.71
C LYS A 317 -4.42 -31.59 -23.39
N GLN A 318 -3.35 -30.83 -23.10
CA GLN A 318 -3.27 -29.97 -21.91
C GLN A 318 -4.04 -28.64 -22.12
N ARG A 319 -3.94 -28.01 -23.30
CA ARG A 319 -4.76 -26.85 -23.67
C ARG A 319 -6.24 -27.21 -23.59
N ASP A 320 -6.63 -28.34 -24.18
CA ASP A 320 -8.02 -28.78 -24.29
C ASP A 320 -8.60 -29.02 -22.88
N LYS A 321 -7.88 -29.75 -22.03
CA LYS A 321 -8.24 -29.94 -20.60
C LYS A 321 -8.33 -28.63 -19.82
N VAL A 322 -7.47 -27.63 -20.11
CA VAL A 322 -7.56 -26.29 -19.50
C VAL A 322 -8.78 -25.51 -20.01
N ILE A 323 -9.09 -25.59 -21.31
CA ILE A 323 -10.26 -24.97 -21.94
C ILE A 323 -11.55 -25.59 -21.41
N GLU A 324 -11.63 -26.92 -21.28
CA GLU A 324 -12.76 -27.62 -20.67
C GLU A 324 -12.95 -27.26 -19.20
N ARG A 325 -11.87 -27.29 -18.39
CA ARG A 325 -11.88 -26.83 -16.99
C ARG A 325 -12.36 -25.38 -16.90
N ARG A 326 -12.00 -24.52 -17.86
CA ARG A 326 -12.47 -23.13 -17.93
C ARG A 326 -13.94 -23.04 -18.34
N ARG A 327 -14.38 -23.77 -19.37
CA ARG A 327 -15.79 -23.85 -19.82
C ARG A 327 -16.69 -24.30 -18.67
N LYS A 328 -16.37 -25.41 -18.00
CA LYS A 328 -17.12 -25.92 -16.83
C LYS A 328 -17.16 -24.92 -15.67
N LYS A 329 -16.09 -24.15 -15.43
CA LYS A 329 -16.07 -23.06 -14.42
C LYS A 329 -16.85 -21.81 -14.84
N VAL A 330 -17.01 -21.55 -16.14
CA VAL A 330 -17.81 -20.44 -16.67
C VAL A 330 -19.29 -20.80 -16.63
N THR A 331 -19.70 -21.96 -17.15
CA THR A 331 -21.11 -22.40 -17.11
C THR A 331 -21.63 -22.60 -15.69
N ALA A 332 -20.79 -23.04 -14.74
CA ALA A 332 -21.16 -23.10 -13.33
C ALA A 332 -21.35 -21.71 -12.69
N LYS A 333 -20.60 -20.69 -13.13
CA LYS A 333 -20.80 -19.29 -12.71
C LYS A 333 -22.07 -18.70 -13.34
N GLU A 334 -22.27 -18.92 -14.64
CA GLU A 334 -23.48 -18.51 -15.35
C GLU A 334 -24.72 -19.11 -14.68
N ARG A 335 -24.75 -20.42 -14.41
CA ARG A 335 -25.84 -21.08 -13.68
C ARG A 335 -26.09 -20.50 -12.28
N LYS A 336 -25.06 -19.99 -11.59
CA LYS A 336 -25.20 -19.31 -10.29
C LYS A 336 -25.68 -17.85 -10.43
N ASN A 337 -25.36 -17.19 -11.54
CA ASN A 337 -25.77 -15.81 -11.83
C ASN A 337 -27.16 -15.72 -12.49
N MET A 338 -27.67 -16.83 -13.04
CA MET A 338 -29.07 -16.93 -13.47
C MET A 338 -30.00 -16.74 -12.27
N PRO A 339 -31.08 -15.95 -12.39
CA PRO A 339 -32.10 -15.88 -11.36
C PRO A 339 -32.69 -17.27 -11.08
N GLU A 340 -32.79 -17.64 -9.81
CA GLU A 340 -33.53 -18.84 -9.42
C GLU A 340 -34.99 -18.69 -9.85
N ARG A 341 -35.54 -19.71 -10.51
CA ARG A 341 -36.97 -19.74 -10.81
C ARG A 341 -37.72 -19.73 -9.48
N ARG A 342 -38.44 -18.64 -9.17
CA ARG A 342 -39.48 -18.67 -8.14
C ARG A 342 -40.40 -19.85 -8.45
N GLY A 343 -40.72 -20.65 -7.43
CA GLY A 343 -41.65 -21.75 -7.58
C GLY A 343 -42.97 -21.27 -8.17
N ALA A 344 -43.53 -22.06 -9.08
CA ALA A 344 -44.96 -21.94 -9.36
C ALA A 344 -45.67 -22.56 -8.15
N GLU A 345 -46.35 -21.71 -7.38
CA GLU A 345 -47.21 -22.16 -6.28
C GLU A 345 -48.37 -22.99 -6.86
N GLN A 346 -48.67 -24.12 -6.22
CA GLN A 346 -49.85 -24.97 -6.44
C GLN A 346 -50.56 -25.15 -5.08
#